data_AF-R5KDV3-F1
#
_entry.id   AF-R5KDV3-F1
#
_cell.length_a   1.000
_cell.length_b   1.000
_cell.length_c   1.000
_cell.angle_alpha   90.00
_cell.angle_beta   90.00
_cell.angle_gamma   90.00
#
_symmetry.space_group_name_H-M   'P 1'
#
loop_
_entity.id
_entity.type
_entity.pdbx_description
1 polymer ?
#
loop_
_entity_poly.entity_id
_entity_poly.type
_entity_poly.pdbx_seq_one_letter_code
_entity_poly.pdbx_strand_id
1 'polypeptide(L)'
;MIGKDIAIAALVRAFFKYYVTGILETQTDVDIQERFEPKNIKHVMLNHYEHISQHFNQEAFYAISRMNYEADEVELLIKDFITPETTDMDLVRFACRTDELYNVMVEEYKRNFTNLLAGCIETQEDHVKSYTRAPSLGEIDIDKAESIINRMATRAYELGKEELKVKN
;
A
#
# COMPACT_ATOMS: atom_id res chain seq x y z
N MET A 1 -8.00 0.66 20.62
CA MET A 1 -6.73 1.24 20.14
C MET A 1 -5.82 0.13 19.64
N ILE A 2 -5.04 0.39 18.60
CA ILE A 2 -3.98 -0.47 18.07
C ILE A 2 -2.73 0.37 17.78
N GLY A 3 -1.55 -0.25 17.78
CA GLY A 3 -0.31 0.44 17.43
C GLY A 3 -0.32 0.98 15.99
N LYS A 4 0.18 2.21 15.78
CA LYS A 4 0.30 2.79 14.44
C LYS A 4 1.28 2.02 13.56
N ASP A 5 2.30 1.39 14.15
CA ASP A 5 3.22 0.48 13.48
C ASP A 5 2.49 -0.76 12.90
N ILE A 6 1.55 -1.33 13.66
CA ILE A 6 0.65 -2.40 13.18
C ILE A 6 -0.24 -1.89 12.05
N ALA A 7 -0.87 -0.73 12.25
CA ALA A 7 -1.83 -0.18 11.30
C ALA A 7 -1.18 0.15 9.94
N ILE A 8 -0.01 0.80 9.95
CA ILE A 8 0.71 1.16 8.72
C ILE A 8 1.25 -0.08 8.01
N ALA A 9 1.75 -1.08 8.75
CA ALA A 9 2.21 -2.32 8.17
C ALA A 9 1.06 -3.09 7.49
N ALA A 10 -0.09 -3.18 8.15
CA ALA A 10 -1.28 -3.81 7.59
C ALA A 10 -1.81 -3.05 6.36
N LEU A 11 -1.75 -1.71 6.37
CA LEU A 11 -2.13 -0.86 5.24
C LEU A 11 -1.28 -1.15 4.00
N VAL A 12 0.04 -1.13 4.15
CA VAL A 12 0.98 -1.37 3.06
C VAL A 12 0.82 -2.79 2.51
N ARG A 13 0.73 -3.79 3.40
CA ARG A 13 0.47 -5.17 2.99
C ARG A 13 -0.85 -5.30 2.22
N ALA A 14 -1.91 -4.63 2.69
CA ALA A 14 -3.21 -4.66 2.02
C ALA A 14 -3.09 -4.13 0.59
N PHE A 15 -2.43 -2.99 0.38
CA PHE A 15 -2.19 -2.47 -0.96
C PHE A 15 -1.57 -3.55 -1.87
N PHE A 16 -0.42 -4.09 -1.48
CA PHE A 16 0.32 -5.03 -2.32
C PHE A 16 -0.46 -6.32 -2.59
N LYS A 17 -1.06 -6.91 -1.56
CA LYS A 17 -1.85 -8.13 -1.68
C LYS A 17 -3.00 -7.93 -2.66
N TYR A 18 -3.77 -6.86 -2.49
CA TYR A 18 -5.00 -6.68 -3.26
C TYR A 18 -4.73 -6.15 -4.67
N TYR A 19 -3.73 -5.29 -4.85
CA TYR A 19 -3.29 -4.84 -6.17
C TYR A 19 -2.88 -6.01 -7.06
N VAL A 20 -1.96 -6.87 -6.60
CA VAL A 20 -1.55 -8.02 -7.40
C VAL A 20 -2.69 -9.01 -7.61
N THR A 21 -3.54 -9.23 -6.60
CA THR A 21 -4.72 -10.10 -6.74
C THR A 21 -5.65 -9.61 -7.85
N GLY A 22 -5.88 -8.30 -7.95
CA GLY A 22 -6.70 -7.71 -9.02
C GLY A 22 -6.15 -7.98 -10.42
N ILE A 23 -4.83 -7.93 -10.59
CA ILE A 23 -4.17 -8.25 -11.87
C ILE A 23 -4.34 -9.74 -12.18
N LEU A 24 -3.98 -10.61 -11.24
CA LEU A 24 -3.98 -12.07 -11.42
C LEU A 24 -5.38 -12.60 -11.74
N GLU A 25 -6.41 -12.10 -11.06
CA GLU A 25 -7.79 -12.53 -11.30
C GLU A 25 -8.35 -12.06 -12.65
N THR A 26 -7.77 -11.02 -13.24
CA THR A 26 -8.17 -10.47 -14.55
C THR A 26 -7.52 -11.20 -15.71
N GLN A 27 -6.49 -12.03 -15.49
CA GLN A 27 -5.87 -12.84 -16.54
C GLN A 27 -6.86 -13.86 -17.12
N THR A 28 -7.04 -13.83 -18.43
CA THR A 28 -7.94 -14.74 -19.16
C THR A 28 -7.19 -15.88 -19.86
N ASP A 29 -5.87 -15.76 -19.97
CA ASP A 29 -4.96 -16.65 -20.70
C ASP A 29 -4.17 -17.61 -19.79
N VAL A 30 -4.33 -17.50 -18.47
CA VAL A 30 -3.67 -18.35 -17.46
C VAL A 30 -4.69 -19.26 -16.78
N ASP A 31 -4.35 -20.55 -16.63
CA ASP A 31 -5.16 -21.52 -15.87
C ASP A 31 -5.37 -21.02 -14.44
N ILE A 32 -6.61 -21.12 -13.96
CA ILE A 32 -7.01 -20.70 -12.61
C ILE A 32 -6.12 -21.32 -11.53
N GLN A 33 -5.69 -22.58 -11.71
CA GLN A 33 -4.81 -23.26 -10.75
C GLN A 33 -3.38 -22.70 -10.74
N GLU A 34 -2.95 -22.08 -11.84
CA GLU A 34 -1.60 -21.53 -11.98
C GLU A 34 -1.52 -20.02 -11.66
N ARG A 35 -2.67 -19.34 -11.52
CA ARG A 35 -2.72 -17.88 -11.35
C ARG A 35 -1.90 -17.38 -10.17
N PHE A 36 -1.97 -18.07 -9.03
CA PHE A 36 -1.26 -17.67 -7.82
C PHE A 36 0.08 -18.40 -7.64
N GLU A 37 0.52 -19.17 -8.64
CA GLU A 37 1.83 -19.82 -8.60
C GLU A 37 2.96 -18.77 -8.66
N PRO A 38 4.07 -18.96 -7.94
CA PRO A 38 5.16 -17.99 -7.89
C PRO A 38 5.72 -17.59 -9.25
N LYS A 39 5.69 -18.52 -10.22
CA LYS A 39 6.12 -18.26 -11.60
C LYS A 39 5.23 -17.20 -12.27
N ASN A 40 3.91 -17.30 -12.13
CA ASN A 40 2.98 -16.35 -12.73
C ASN A 40 3.02 -15.00 -12.01
N ILE A 41 3.12 -15.00 -10.67
CA ILE A 41 3.29 -13.76 -9.89
C ILE A 41 4.54 -12.99 -10.37
N LYS A 42 5.69 -13.66 -10.51
CA LYS A 42 6.91 -13.03 -11.06
C LYS A 42 6.69 -12.47 -12.46
N HIS A 43 6.00 -13.22 -13.32
CA HIS A 43 5.71 -12.77 -14.67
C HIS A 43 4.87 -11.49 -14.68
N VAL A 44 3.82 -11.43 -13.87
CA VAL A 44 3.01 -10.22 -13.70
C VAL A 44 3.84 -9.07 -13.15
N MET A 45 4.66 -9.30 -12.13
CA MET A 45 5.52 -8.26 -11.57
C MET A 45 6.49 -7.70 -12.61
N LEU A 46 7.13 -8.52 -13.43
CA LEU A 46 8.04 -8.04 -14.48
C LEU A 46 7.36 -7.13 -15.52
N ASN A 47 6.05 -7.29 -15.73
CA ASN A 47 5.29 -6.51 -16.71
C ASN A 47 4.62 -5.26 -16.16
N HIS A 48 4.42 -5.16 -14.84
CA HIS A 48 3.58 -4.13 -14.22
C HIS A 48 4.23 -3.40 -13.03
N TYR A 49 5.46 -3.77 -12.62
CA TYR A 49 6.07 -3.20 -11.41
C TYR A 49 6.27 -1.68 -11.45
N GLU A 50 6.38 -1.09 -12.64
CA GLU A 50 6.63 0.35 -12.82
C GLU A 50 5.45 1.22 -12.35
N HIS A 51 4.21 0.71 -12.42
CA HIS A 51 3.02 1.43 -11.99
C HIS A 51 2.75 1.33 -10.48
N ILE A 52 3.34 0.33 -9.80
CA ILE A 52 3.11 0.07 -8.38
C ILE A 52 3.41 1.31 -7.53
N SER A 53 4.54 1.97 -7.76
CA SER A 53 4.95 3.15 -6.98
C SER A 53 3.94 4.29 -7.12
N GLN A 54 3.49 4.57 -8.35
CA GLN A 54 2.52 5.61 -8.62
C GLN A 54 1.19 5.32 -7.92
N HIS A 55 0.63 4.12 -8.12
CA HIS A 55 -0.63 3.71 -7.51
C HIS A 55 -0.56 3.67 -5.99
N PHE A 56 0.56 3.18 -5.44
CA PHE A 56 0.79 3.17 -4.01
C PHE A 56 0.81 4.59 -3.44
N ASN A 57 1.62 5.49 -4.00
CA ASN A 57 1.80 6.82 -3.42
C ASN A 57 0.48 7.61 -3.43
N GLN A 58 -0.30 7.50 -4.50
CA GLN A 58 -1.62 8.14 -4.59
C GLN A 58 -2.57 7.66 -3.49
N GLU A 59 -2.73 6.36 -3.31
CA GLU A 59 -3.65 5.81 -2.31
C GLU A 59 -3.10 5.96 -0.87
N ALA A 60 -1.78 5.82 -0.70
CA ALA A 60 -1.09 5.95 0.59
C ALA A 60 -1.21 7.36 1.14
N PHE A 61 -1.08 8.40 0.29
CA PHE A 61 -1.24 9.79 0.72
C PHE A 61 -2.59 10.00 1.44
N TYR A 62 -3.71 9.58 0.84
CA TYR A 62 -5.03 9.75 1.45
C TYR A 62 -5.23 8.87 2.68
N ALA A 63 -4.76 7.62 2.66
CA ALA A 63 -4.92 6.70 3.76
C ALA A 63 -4.13 7.13 5.01
N ILE A 64 -2.86 7.51 4.82
CA ILE A 64 -1.97 7.92 5.91
C ILE A 64 -2.37 9.30 6.43
N SER A 65 -2.87 10.21 5.57
CA SER A 65 -3.42 11.50 6.03
C SER A 65 -4.57 11.29 7.01
N ARG A 66 -5.51 10.38 6.71
CA ARG A 66 -6.61 10.04 7.63
C ARG A 66 -6.13 9.42 8.94
N MET A 67 -4.97 8.75 8.93
CA MET A 67 -4.37 8.16 10.14
C MET A 67 -3.78 9.23 11.07
N ASN A 68 -3.25 10.32 10.52
CA ASN A 68 -2.39 11.25 11.26
C ASN A 68 -2.92 12.67 11.42
N TYR A 69 -3.96 13.04 10.68
CA TYR A 69 -4.53 14.37 10.68
C TYR A 69 -6.03 14.32 10.88
N GLU A 70 -6.55 15.40 11.44
CA GLU A 70 -7.96 15.73 11.32
C GLU A 70 -8.23 16.35 9.94
N ALA A 71 -9.46 16.20 9.43
CA ALA A 71 -9.80 16.61 8.07
C ALA A 71 -9.55 18.11 7.82
N ASP A 72 -9.96 18.96 8.76
CA ASP A 72 -9.81 20.40 8.66
C ASP A 72 -8.33 20.84 8.79
N GLU A 73 -7.53 20.09 9.56
CA GLU A 73 -6.09 20.34 9.75
C GLU A 73 -5.33 20.07 8.44
N VAL A 74 -5.57 18.91 7.80
CA VAL A 74 -4.85 18.53 6.59
C VAL A 74 -5.18 19.45 5.41
N GLU A 75 -6.43 19.92 5.28
CA GLU A 75 -6.82 20.81 4.20
C GLU A 75 -6.08 22.16 4.25
N LEU A 76 -5.84 22.69 5.45
CA LEU A 76 -5.07 23.91 5.62
C LEU A 76 -3.60 23.69 5.33
N LEU A 77 -2.99 22.68 5.95
CA LEU A 77 -1.56 22.42 5.83
C LEU A 77 -1.13 22.04 4.40
N ILE A 78 -1.98 21.30 3.67
CA ILE A 78 -1.62 20.84 2.34
C ILE A 78 -1.58 21.97 1.30
N LYS A 79 -2.41 23.01 1.46
CA LYS A 79 -2.44 24.17 0.56
C LYS A 79 -1.11 24.93 0.60
N ASP A 80 -0.51 25.02 1.78
CA ASP A 80 0.79 25.68 1.97
C ASP A 80 1.96 24.77 1.57
N PHE A 81 1.75 23.45 1.57
CA PHE A 81 2.77 22.47 1.22
C PHE A 81 2.94 22.29 -0.30
N ILE A 82 1.85 22.29 -1.06
CA ILE A 82 1.88 21.98 -2.49
C ILE A 82 2.49 23.12 -3.32
N THR A 83 3.49 22.77 -4.12
CA THR A 83 4.06 23.57 -5.20
C THR A 83 3.97 22.82 -6.54
N PRO A 84 4.21 23.46 -7.69
CA PRO A 84 4.26 22.77 -8.99
C PRO A 84 5.29 21.64 -9.08
N GLU A 85 6.32 21.65 -8.22
CA GLU A 85 7.40 20.66 -8.17
C GLU A 85 7.15 19.53 -7.17
N THR A 86 6.06 19.60 -6.40
CA THR A 86 5.74 18.60 -5.37
C THR A 86 5.44 17.25 -6.00
N THR A 87 6.15 16.22 -5.56
CA THR A 87 5.97 14.85 -6.06
C THR A 87 4.97 14.06 -5.20
N ASP A 88 4.44 12.97 -5.74
CA ASP A 88 3.58 12.05 -4.97
C ASP A 88 4.31 11.49 -3.72
N MET A 89 5.63 11.32 -3.81
CA MET A 89 6.45 10.87 -2.66
C MET A 89 6.52 11.94 -1.57
N ASP A 90 6.65 13.21 -1.94
CA ASP A 90 6.64 14.33 -1.00
C ASP A 90 5.30 14.40 -0.26
N LEU A 91 4.18 14.15 -0.97
CA LEU A 91 2.84 14.07 -0.37
C LEU A 91 2.72 12.93 0.63
N VAL A 92 3.23 11.73 0.30
CA VAL A 92 3.21 10.58 1.24
C VAL A 92 4.06 10.88 2.48
N ARG A 93 5.25 11.48 2.28
CA ARG A 93 6.12 11.93 3.37
C ARG A 93 5.39 12.95 4.25
N PHE A 94 4.75 13.95 3.67
CA PHE A 94 3.90 14.89 4.39
C PHE A 94 2.82 14.16 5.20
N ALA A 95 2.05 13.24 4.58
CA ALA A 95 0.98 12.49 5.24
C ALA A 95 1.48 11.66 6.44
N CYS A 96 2.73 11.19 6.43
CA CYS A 96 3.31 10.45 7.54
C CYS A 96 3.52 11.29 8.81
N ARG A 97 3.52 12.63 8.73
CA ARG A 97 3.71 13.59 9.83
C ARG A 97 5.06 13.54 10.56
N THR A 98 5.71 12.37 10.59
CA THR A 98 6.96 12.11 11.29
C THR A 98 7.88 11.25 10.43
N ASP A 99 9.18 11.43 10.62
CA ASP A 99 10.25 10.66 9.97
C ASP A 99 10.18 9.19 10.32
N GLU A 100 9.84 8.89 11.57
CA GLU A 100 9.72 7.53 12.06
C GLU A 100 8.61 6.77 11.34
N LEU A 101 7.40 7.34 11.21
CA LEU A 101 6.30 6.67 10.51
C LEU A 101 6.60 6.51 9.02
N TYR A 102 7.23 7.52 8.40
CA TYR A 102 7.66 7.44 7.01
C TYR A 102 8.67 6.30 6.80
N ASN A 103 9.67 6.18 7.68
CA ASN A 103 10.66 5.12 7.61
C ASN A 103 10.03 3.74 7.78
N VAL A 104 9.11 3.57 8.74
CA VAL A 104 8.35 2.32 8.90
C VAL A 104 7.59 1.99 7.63
N MET A 105 6.83 2.94 7.06
CA MET A 105 6.11 2.74 5.81
C MET A 105 7.04 2.31 4.67
N VAL A 106 8.20 2.95 4.53
CA VAL A 106 9.20 2.63 3.50
C VAL A 106 9.75 1.20 3.68
N GLU A 107 10.04 0.77 4.90
CA GLU A 107 10.52 -0.59 5.17
C GLU A 107 9.44 -1.64 4.88
N GLU A 108 8.18 -1.38 5.23
CA GLU A 108 7.05 -2.22 4.88
C GLU A 108 6.84 -2.29 3.37
N TYR A 109 7.00 -1.17 2.67
CA TYR A 109 6.90 -1.09 1.21
C TYR A 109 7.97 -1.94 0.55
N LYS A 110 9.24 -1.75 0.94
CA LYS A 110 10.38 -2.52 0.42
C LYS A 110 10.21 -4.02 0.66
N ARG A 111 9.76 -4.43 1.85
CA ARG A 111 9.56 -5.86 2.16
C ARG A 111 8.49 -6.47 1.27
N ASN A 112 7.32 -5.85 1.18
CA ASN A 112 6.23 -6.36 0.36
C ASN A 112 6.58 -6.36 -1.13
N PHE A 113 7.22 -5.30 -1.63
CA PHE A 113 7.67 -5.23 -3.01
C PHE A 113 8.71 -6.31 -3.33
N THR A 114 9.69 -6.53 -2.44
CA THR A 114 10.71 -7.58 -2.58
C THR A 114 10.08 -8.97 -2.60
N ASN A 115 9.12 -9.23 -1.72
CA ASN A 115 8.38 -10.50 -1.70
C ASN A 115 7.66 -10.73 -3.02
N LEU A 116 6.97 -9.73 -3.56
CA LEU A 116 6.28 -9.85 -4.83
C LEU A 116 7.24 -10.10 -6.00
N LEU A 117 8.37 -9.40 -6.06
CA LEU A 117 9.42 -9.67 -7.06
C LEU A 117 9.98 -11.09 -6.93
N ALA A 118 9.97 -11.66 -5.72
CA ALA A 118 10.30 -13.06 -5.47
C ALA A 118 9.15 -14.04 -5.77
N GLY A 119 8.00 -13.57 -6.25
CA GLY A 119 6.83 -14.39 -6.58
C GLY A 119 5.95 -14.73 -5.38
N CYS A 120 6.08 -13.99 -4.27
CA CYS A 120 5.42 -14.30 -3.01
C CYS A 120 4.50 -13.17 -2.57
N ILE A 121 3.23 -13.49 -2.32
CA ILE A 121 2.29 -12.58 -1.64
C ILE A 121 2.40 -12.85 -0.14
N GLU A 122 2.71 -11.83 0.67
CA GLU A 122 2.93 -11.98 2.11
C GLU A 122 1.68 -12.58 2.81
N THR A 123 1.86 -13.70 3.51
CA THR A 123 0.79 -14.32 4.30
C THR A 123 0.54 -13.54 5.60
N GLN A 124 -0.57 -13.81 6.28
CA GLN A 124 -0.83 -13.17 7.58
C GLN A 124 0.18 -13.62 8.63
N GLU A 125 0.62 -14.89 8.58
CA GLU A 125 1.60 -15.41 9.52
C GLU A 125 2.98 -14.77 9.33
N ASP A 126 3.43 -14.64 8.08
CA ASP A 126 4.68 -13.96 7.76
C ASP A 126 4.64 -12.51 8.23
N HIS A 127 3.54 -11.81 7.92
CA HIS A 127 3.33 -10.43 8.32
C HIS A 127 3.47 -10.22 9.82
N VAL A 128 2.75 -11.00 10.63
CA VAL A 128 2.79 -10.87 12.10
C VAL A 128 4.20 -11.12 12.64
N LYS A 129 4.97 -12.01 12.02
CA LYS A 129 6.35 -12.32 12.42
C LYS A 129 7.35 -11.22 12.05
N SER A 130 7.20 -10.58 10.88
CA SER A 130 8.25 -9.77 10.29
C SER A 130 7.95 -8.28 10.12
N TYR A 131 6.75 -7.81 10.47
CA TYR A 131 6.46 -6.38 10.34
C TYR A 131 7.37 -5.50 11.21
N THR A 132 7.67 -4.29 10.71
CA THR A 132 8.54 -3.31 11.35
C THR A 132 7.88 -2.77 12.61
N ARG A 133 8.40 -3.16 13.77
CA ARG A 133 7.90 -2.75 15.09
C ARG A 133 8.39 -1.36 15.44
N ALA A 134 7.47 -0.46 15.79
CA ALA A 134 7.78 0.90 16.21
C ALA A 134 6.71 1.41 17.21
N PRO A 135 6.71 0.89 18.45
CA PRO A 135 5.69 1.24 19.45
C PRO A 135 5.69 2.72 19.85
N SER A 136 6.81 3.43 19.63
CA SER A 136 6.98 4.88 19.81
C SER A 136 6.01 5.71 18.95
N LEU A 137 5.50 5.16 17.86
CA LEU A 137 4.53 5.83 16.98
C LEU A 137 3.15 6.04 17.64
N GLY A 138 2.93 5.44 18.81
CA GLY A 138 1.67 5.52 19.53
C GLY A 138 0.58 4.71 18.85
N GLU A 139 -0.67 5.12 19.07
CA GLU A 139 -1.83 4.30 18.74
C GLU A 139 -2.85 5.05 17.87
N ILE A 140 -3.72 4.28 17.25
CA ILE A 140 -4.92 4.73 16.54
C ILE A 140 -6.12 3.92 17.01
N ASP A 141 -7.31 4.50 16.91
CA ASP A 141 -8.55 3.76 17.11
C ASP A 141 -8.67 2.57 16.14
N ILE A 142 -9.18 1.44 16.64
CA ILE A 142 -9.20 0.19 15.87
C ILE A 142 -10.18 0.27 14.71
N ASP A 143 -11.38 0.82 14.92
CA ASP A 143 -12.41 0.93 13.89
C ASP A 143 -11.96 1.91 12.80
N LYS A 144 -11.29 3.01 13.21
CA LYS A 144 -10.65 3.94 12.28
C LYS A 144 -9.59 3.26 11.43
N ALA A 145 -8.72 2.46 12.04
CA ALA A 145 -7.67 1.74 11.30
C ALA A 145 -8.23 0.71 10.32
N GLU A 146 -9.19 -0.11 10.76
CA GLU A 146 -9.86 -1.10 9.91
C GLU A 146 -10.54 -0.45 8.71
N SER A 147 -11.25 0.67 8.93
CA SER A 147 -11.89 1.44 7.86
C SER A 147 -10.90 1.94 6.82
N ILE A 148 -9.73 2.45 7.24
CA ILE A 148 -8.67 2.93 6.34
C ILE A 148 -8.08 1.75 5.55
N ILE A 149 -7.76 0.64 6.20
CA ILE A 149 -7.16 -0.55 5.57
C ILE A 149 -8.12 -1.20 4.57
N ASN A 150 -9.40 -1.31 4.91
CA ASN A 150 -10.42 -1.87 4.01
C ASN A 150 -10.59 -1.01 2.75
N ARG A 151 -10.56 0.32 2.88
CA ARG A 151 -10.59 1.22 1.72
C ARG A 151 -9.37 1.04 0.83
N MET A 152 -8.17 0.95 1.42
CA MET A 152 -6.93 0.67 0.68
C MET A 152 -7.02 -0.66 -0.09
N ALA A 153 -7.50 -1.72 0.56
CA ALA A 153 -7.68 -3.03 -0.07
C ALA A 153 -8.60 -2.95 -1.31
N THR A 154 -9.77 -2.32 -1.17
CA THR A 154 -10.72 -2.16 -2.29
C THR A 154 -10.11 -1.38 -3.44
N ARG A 155 -9.49 -0.23 -3.16
CA ARG A 155 -8.88 0.62 -4.18
C ARG A 155 -7.72 -0.06 -4.90
N ALA A 156 -6.84 -0.70 -4.14
CA ALA A 156 -5.72 -1.45 -4.70
C ALA A 156 -6.21 -2.56 -5.64
N TYR A 157 -7.24 -3.31 -5.25
CA TYR A 157 -7.84 -4.34 -6.10
C TYR A 157 -8.43 -3.78 -7.39
N GLU A 158 -9.15 -2.66 -7.32
CA GLU A 158 -9.71 -1.98 -8.50
C GLU A 158 -8.60 -1.55 -9.47
N LEU A 159 -7.55 -0.90 -8.96
CA LEU A 159 -6.39 -0.48 -9.76
C LEU A 159 -5.71 -1.68 -10.43
N GLY A 160 -5.51 -2.78 -9.70
CA GLY A 160 -4.96 -4.01 -10.26
C GLY A 160 -5.80 -4.60 -11.40
N LYS A 161 -7.13 -4.49 -11.34
CA LYS A 161 -8.00 -4.94 -12.43
C LYS A 161 -7.94 -4.07 -13.68
N GLU A 162 -7.53 -2.81 -13.52
CA GLU A 162 -7.43 -1.84 -14.62
C GLU A 162 -6.13 -2.00 -15.40
N GLU A 163 -5.05 -2.49 -14.76
CA GLU A 163 -3.73 -2.73 -15.39
C GLU A 163 -3.80 -3.53 -16.70
N LEU A 164 -4.61 -4.59 -16.75
CA LEU A 164 -4.73 -5.44 -17.94
C LEU A 164 -5.75 -4.90 -18.96
N LYS A 165 -6.58 -3.92 -18.59
CA LYS A 165 -7.56 -3.31 -19.52
C LYS A 165 -6.94 -2.26 -20.43
N VAL A 166 -5.78 -1.70 -20.07
CA VAL A 166 -5.10 -0.63 -20.82
C VAL A 166 -4.46 -1.12 -22.14
N LYS A 167 -4.52 -2.43 -22.45
CA LYS A 167 -3.87 -3.02 -23.64
C LYS A 167 -4.80 -3.39 -24.83
N ASN A 168 -6.03 -2.87 -24.90
CA ASN A 168 -6.92 -3.09 -26.06
C ASN A 168 -7.23 -1.80 -26.83
#